data_AF-A0A7W1LFZ7-F1
#
_entry.id   AF-A0A7W1LFZ7-F1
#
_cell.length_a   1.000
_cell.length_b   1.000
_cell.length_c   1.000
_cell.angle_alpha   90.00
_cell.angle_beta   90.00
_cell.angle_gamma   90.00
#
_symmetry.space_group_name_H-M   'P 1'
#
loop_
_entity.id
_entity.type
_entity.pdbx_description
1 polymer ?
#
loop_
_entity_poly.entity_id
_entity_poly.type
_entity_poly.pdbx_seq_one_letter_code
_entity_poly.pdbx_strand_id
1 'polypeptide(L)' 'MLYEKSGPRATVTLNRPEVLNAFDFQMLRELARAFEDSSWDDEIRVVVVTGAGR' A
#
# COMPACT_ATOMS: atom_id res chain seq x y z
N MET A 1 1.00 0.77 -7.85
CA MET A 1 0.88 0.05 -6.56
C MET A 1 -0.38 -0.82 -6.58
N LEU A 2 -0.48 -1.87 -5.75
CA LEU A 2 -1.74 -2.55 -5.46
C LEU A 2 -2.20 -2.23 -4.03
N TYR A 3 -3.50 -2.05 -3.84
CA TYR A 3 -4.10 -1.75 -2.54
C TYR A 3 -5.36 -2.60 -2.35
N GLU A 4 -5.42 -3.33 -1.25
CA GLU A 4 -6.52 -4.26 -0.95
C GLU A 4 -6.92 -4.15 0.53
N LYS A 5 -8.22 -4.20 0.80
CA LYS A 5 -8.79 -4.31 2.15
C LYS A 5 -9.44 -5.68 2.32
N SER A 6 -9.14 -6.35 3.42
CA SER A 6 -9.70 -7.66 3.76
C SER A 6 -9.95 -7.73 5.26
N GLY A 7 -11.20 -7.49 5.66
CA GLY A 7 -11.58 -7.37 7.08
C GLY A 7 -10.74 -6.28 7.76
N PRO A 8 -10.12 -6.55 8.92
CA PRO A 8 -9.39 -5.53 9.67
C PRO A 8 -8.02 -5.17 9.11
N ARG A 9 -7.63 -5.70 7.94
CA ARG A 9 -6.31 -5.51 7.34
C ARG A 9 -6.41 -4.81 5.99
N ALA A 10 -5.65 -3.73 5.85
CA ALA A 10 -5.31 -3.15 4.56
C ALA A 10 -3.90 -3.63 4.13
N THR A 11 -3.72 -3.97 2.86
CA THR A 11 -2.44 -4.40 2.30
C THR A 11 -2.07 -3.54 1.11
N VAL A 12 -0.88 -2.94 1.18
CA VAL A 12 -0.26 -2.16 0.13
C VAL A 12 0.91 -2.95 -0.44
N THR A 13 0.84 -3.28 -1.72
CA THR A 13 1.91 -3.98 -2.44
C THR A 13 2.61 -3.04 -3.41
N LEU A 14 3.90 -2.81 -3.20
CA LEU A 14 4.78 -2.16 -4.17
C LEU A 14 4.93 -3.13 -5.35
N ASN A 15 4.41 -2.76 -6.52
CA ASN A 15 4.28 -3.66 -7.66
C ASN A 15 5.13 -3.17 -8.85
N ARG A 16 6.43 -3.01 -8.60
CA ARG A 16 7.46 -2.63 -9.58
C ARG A 16 8.72 -3.47 -9.42
N PRO A 17 8.62 -4.81 -9.48
CA PRO A 17 9.74 -5.71 -9.24
C PRO A 17 10.93 -5.47 -10.20
N GLU A 18 10.67 -4.99 -11.42
CA GLU A 18 11.66 -4.69 -12.45
C GLU A 18 12.65 -3.56 -12.06
N VAL A 19 12.27 -2.72 -11.10
CA VAL A 19 13.13 -1.66 -10.55
C VAL A 19 13.30 -1.80 -9.03
N LEU A 20 13.26 -3.02 -8.51
CA LEU A 20 13.43 -3.34 -7.08
C LEU A 20 12.46 -2.56 -6.17
N ASN A 21 11.24 -2.31 -6.66
CA ASN A 21 10.22 -1.52 -5.96
C ASN A 21 10.71 -0.13 -5.51
N ALA A 22 11.64 0.47 -6.28
CA ALA A 22 12.14 1.81 -5.99
C ALA A 22 11.00 2.85 -5.92
N PHE A 23 11.10 3.73 -4.92
CA PHE A 23 10.15 4.82 -4.73
C PHE A 23 10.36 5.92 -5.77
N ASP A 24 9.25 6.42 -6.29
CA ASP A 24 9.20 7.69 -7.01
C ASP A 24 8.07 8.58 -6.46
N PHE A 25 7.97 9.81 -6.97
CA PHE A 25 6.95 10.75 -6.53
C PHE A 25 5.53 10.26 -6.75
N GLN A 26 5.29 9.43 -7.77
CA GLN A 26 3.95 8.88 -8.00
C GLN A 26 3.61 7.87 -6.92
N MET A 27 4.52 6.94 -6.62
CA MET A 27 4.34 5.92 -5.60
C MET A 27 4.17 6.54 -4.21
N LEU A 28 4.92 7.59 -3.88
CA LEU A 28 4.74 8.32 -2.61
C LEU A 28 3.34 8.93 -2.49
N ARG A 29 2.78 9.48 -3.59
CA ARG A 29 1.40 9.98 -3.61
C ARG A 29 0.36 8.86 -3.48
N GLU A 30 0.59 7.73 -4.14
CA GLU A 30 -0.30 6.55 -4.05
C GLU A 30 -0.32 5.99 -2.62
N LEU A 31 0.85 5.91 -1.97
CA LEU A 31 0.97 5.49 -0.57
C LEU A 31 0.27 6.45 0.39
N ALA A 32 0.46 7.75 0.22
CA ALA A 32 -0.21 8.75 1.05
C ALA A 32 -1.73 8.61 0.97
N ARG A 33 -2.28 8.42 -0.23
CA ARG A 33 -3.71 8.18 -0.44
C ARG A 33 -4.22 6.90 0.22
N ALA A 34 -3.46 5.81 0.12
CA ALA A 34 -3.85 4.55 0.75
C ALA A 34 -3.81 4.63 2.29
N PHE A 35 -2.82 5.32 2.85
CA PHE A 35 -2.74 5.55 4.29
C PHE A 35 -3.88 6.43 4.77
N GLU A 36 -4.16 7.52 4.06
CA GLU A 36 -5.31 8.38 4.34
C GLU A 36 -6.61 7.56 4.30
N ASP A 37 -6.90 6.88 3.20
CA ASP A 37 -8.08 6.03 3.05
C ASP A 37 -8.20 4.97 4.16
N SER A 38 -7.10 4.32 4.53
CA SER A 38 -7.10 3.33 5.63
C SER A 38 -7.30 3.96 7.02
N SER A 39 -6.91 5.22 7.21
CA SER A 39 -7.04 5.93 8.49
C SER A 39 -8.46 6.39 8.78
N TRP A 40 -9.26 6.59 7.73
CA TRP A 40 -10.68 6.97 7.83
C TRP A 40 -11.62 5.77 7.88
N ASP A 41 -11.09 4.55 7.76
CA ASP A 41 -11.86 3.31 7.75
C ASP A 41 -11.80 2.62 9.13
N ASP A 42 -12.88 2.77 9.91
CA ASP A 42 -12.98 2.23 11.27
C ASP A 42 -12.91 0.70 11.34
N GLU A 43 -13.09 -0.01 10.21
CA GLU A 43 -12.92 -1.47 10.15
C GLU A 43 -11.43 -1.86 10.14
N ILE A 44 -10.57 -1.01 9.55
CA ILE A 44 -9.14 -1.27 9.43
C ILE A 44 -8.43 -1.06 10.77
N ARG A 45 -7.64 -2.06 11.16
CA ARG A 45 -6.84 -2.07 12.40
C ARG A 45 -5.35 -2.12 12.12
N VAL A 46 -4.96 -2.59 10.94
CA VAL A 46 -3.54 -2.74 10.55
C VAL A 46 -3.36 -2.51 9.06
N VAL A 47 -2.29 -1.79 8.72
CA VAL A 47 -1.81 -1.61 7.35
C VAL A 47 -0.51 -2.39 7.19
N VAL A 48 -0.47 -3.29 6.21
CA VAL A 48 0.73 -4.03 5.83
C VAL A 48 1.28 -3.45 4.54
N VAL A 49 2.55 -3.07 4.54
CA VAL A 49 3.26 -2.66 3.33
C VAL A 49 4.24 -3.74 2.95
N THR A 50 4.17 -4.23 1.71
CA THR A 50 5.04 -5.28 1.18
C THR A 50 5.46 -5.00 -0.26
N GLY A 51 6.51 -5.66 -0.75
CA GLY A 51 6.93 -5.61 -2.15
C GLY A 51 6.52 -6.87 -2.90
N ALA A 52 6.08 -6.72 -4.16
CA ALA A 52 5.99 -7.83 -5.09
C ALA A 52 7.39 -8.19 -5.59
N GLY A 53 7.63 -9.47 -5.87
CA GLY A 53 8.93 -9.97 -6.32
C GLY A 53 9.77 -10.56 -5.19
N ARG A 54 11.08 -10.34 -5.22
CA ARG A 54 12.07 -10.95 -4.32
C ARG A 54 12.92 -9.89 -3.63
#